data_AF-A0A419I1A0-F1
#
_entry.id   AF-A0A419I1A0-F1
#
_cell.length_a   1.000
_cell.length_b   1.000
_cell.length_c   1.000
_cell.angle_alpha   90.00
_cell.angle_beta   90.00
_cell.angle_gamma   90.00
#
_symmetry.space_group_name_H-M   'P 1'
#
loop_
_entity.id
_entity.type
_entity.pdbx_description
1 polymer ?
#
loop_
_entity_poly.entity_id
_entity_poly.type
_entity_poly.pdbx_seq_one_letter_code
_entity_poly.pdbx_strand_id
1 'polypeptide(L)'
;MAVEAPRRPDRAISPAEGRGAWLHTAPSSQVLTLYRKARAVDPSLIGPWWLRALDRGLLSAREEAFEIEDEVHFALTSRPGWVYVPWVGDGETGYWEYEPGEGDGWHPTTISLTDRHTGWLDASPPHRGSAVLPVPLTVSGLVPALPELEIWRIKTS
;
A
#
# COMPACT_ATOMS: atom_id res chain seq x y z
N MET A 1 -14.77 26.74 11.24
CA MET A 1 -14.69 25.26 11.24
C MET A 1 -13.26 24.89 11.56
N ALA A 2 -13.02 24.27 12.70
CA ALA A 2 -11.71 23.72 13.01
C ALA A 2 -11.58 22.37 12.29
N VAL A 3 -10.58 22.25 11.43
CA VAL A 3 -10.18 20.97 10.83
C VAL A 3 -9.37 20.26 11.91
N GLU A 4 -9.94 19.20 12.49
CA GLU A 4 -9.26 18.40 13.51
C GLU A 4 -7.97 17.82 12.90
N ALA A 5 -6.83 18.10 13.53
CA ALA A 5 -5.54 17.59 13.06
C ALA A 5 -5.49 16.06 13.26
N PRO A 6 -5.07 15.26 12.25
CA PRO A 6 -5.10 13.80 12.36
C PRO A 6 -4.09 13.28 13.38
N ARG A 7 -4.37 12.09 13.94
CA ARG A 7 -3.34 11.18 14.48
C ARG A 7 -2.16 11.14 13.52
N ARG A 8 -0.92 11.29 14.03
CA ARG A 8 0.34 11.24 13.26
C ARG A 8 0.41 9.97 12.39
N PRO A 9 0.06 10.04 11.09
CA PRO A 9 -0.03 8.84 10.25
C PRO A 9 1.36 8.28 9.94
N ASP A 10 2.40 9.11 10.02
CA ASP A 10 3.83 8.77 9.94
C ASP A 10 4.32 7.82 11.05
N ARG A 11 3.46 7.48 12.02
CA ARG A 11 3.78 6.58 13.14
C ARG A 11 2.87 5.36 13.22
N ALA A 12 1.97 5.16 12.26
CA ALA A 12 1.10 3.99 12.26
C ALA A 12 1.96 2.73 12.08
N ILE A 13 1.74 1.72 12.92
CA ILE A 13 2.44 0.44 12.79
C ILE A 13 1.62 -0.58 11.99
N SER A 14 0.42 -0.21 11.56
CA SER A 14 -0.42 -0.99 10.66
C SER A 14 -1.31 -0.10 9.78
N PRO A 15 -1.81 -0.61 8.64
CA PRO A 15 -2.82 0.09 7.85
C PRO A 15 -4.03 0.50 8.69
N ALA A 16 -4.52 -0.40 9.55
CA ALA A 16 -5.67 -0.16 10.42
C ALA A 16 -5.51 1.07 11.33
N GLU A 17 -4.33 1.28 11.89
CA GLU A 17 -4.04 2.47 12.69
C GLU A 17 -4.00 3.75 11.86
N GLY A 18 -3.56 3.67 10.60
CA GLY A 18 -3.53 4.77 9.64
C GLY A 18 -4.91 5.22 9.15
N ARG A 19 -5.94 4.37 9.28
CA ARG A 19 -7.32 4.63 8.83
C ARG A 19 -8.11 5.58 9.75
N GLY A 20 -7.56 6.77 10.02
CA GLY A 20 -8.19 7.79 10.87
C GLY A 20 -8.79 8.99 10.09
N ALA A 21 -8.37 9.21 8.85
CA ALA A 21 -8.81 10.36 8.07
C ALA A 21 -10.28 10.26 7.60
N TRP A 22 -10.88 11.42 7.27
CA TRP A 22 -12.24 11.54 6.72
C TRP A 22 -12.49 10.58 5.54
N LEU A 23 -11.47 10.40 4.69
CA LEU A 23 -11.53 9.51 3.54
C LEU A 23 -11.88 8.05 3.90
N HIS A 24 -11.47 7.60 5.10
CA HIS A 24 -11.69 6.23 5.58
C HIS A 24 -13.03 6.06 6.29
N THR A 25 -13.62 7.15 6.81
CA THR A 25 -14.80 7.08 7.69
C THR A 25 -16.07 7.64 7.05
N ALA A 26 -15.93 8.55 6.07
CA ALA A 26 -17.07 9.11 5.34
C ALA A 26 -17.77 8.06 4.47
N PRO A 27 -19.03 8.29 4.06
CA PRO A 27 -19.73 7.39 3.14
C PRO A 27 -18.97 7.20 1.82
N SER A 28 -18.79 5.94 1.39
CA SER A 28 -18.01 5.59 0.19
C SER A 28 -18.50 6.29 -1.08
N SER A 29 -19.82 6.49 -1.21
CA SER A 29 -20.41 7.24 -2.34
C SER A 29 -20.00 8.70 -2.37
N GLN A 30 -19.89 9.35 -1.21
CA GLN A 30 -19.47 10.75 -1.10
C GLN A 30 -17.99 10.88 -1.44
N VAL A 31 -17.16 9.97 -0.89
CA VAL A 31 -15.73 9.88 -1.19
C VAL A 31 -15.49 9.73 -2.69
N LEU A 32 -16.15 8.75 -3.33
CA LEU A 32 -16.03 8.51 -4.77
C LEU A 32 -16.49 9.70 -5.61
N THR A 33 -17.59 10.34 -5.21
CA THR A 33 -18.10 11.53 -5.90
C THR A 33 -17.08 12.68 -5.85
N LEU A 34 -16.48 12.95 -4.69
CA LEU A 34 -15.47 13.98 -4.56
C LEU A 34 -14.19 13.64 -5.32
N TYR A 35 -13.74 12.38 -5.23
CA TYR A 35 -12.57 11.91 -5.96
C TYR A 35 -12.72 12.09 -7.47
N ARG A 36 -13.86 11.68 -8.05
CA ARG A 36 -14.16 11.87 -9.48
C ARG A 36 -14.18 13.35 -9.88
N LYS A 37 -14.77 14.22 -9.05
CA LYS A 37 -14.77 15.67 -9.30
C LYS A 37 -13.36 16.25 -9.26
N ALA A 38 -12.56 15.86 -8.27
CA ALA A 38 -11.18 16.32 -8.14
C ALA A 38 -10.33 15.86 -9.33
N ARG A 39 -10.47 14.60 -9.76
CA ARG A 39 -9.80 14.06 -10.95
C ARG A 39 -10.20 14.72 -12.27
N ALA A 40 -11.45 15.18 -12.38
CA ALA A 40 -11.89 15.93 -13.55
C ALA A 40 -11.21 17.31 -13.66
N VAL A 41 -10.78 17.88 -12.53
CA VAL A 41 -10.02 19.13 -12.46
C VAL A 41 -8.52 18.87 -12.62
N ASP A 42 -8.01 17.84 -11.95
CA ASP A 42 -6.61 17.43 -12.00
C ASP A 42 -6.51 15.93 -12.32
N PRO A 43 -6.29 15.57 -13.61
CA PRO A 43 -6.11 14.17 -14.01
C PRO A 43 -4.88 13.49 -13.40
N SER A 44 -3.90 14.25 -12.88
CA SER A 44 -2.70 13.72 -12.24
C SER A 44 -2.90 13.37 -10.76
N LEU A 45 -4.03 13.77 -10.16
CA LEU A 45 -4.37 13.44 -8.79
C LEU A 45 -4.40 11.92 -8.59
N ILE A 46 -3.52 11.43 -7.70
CA ILE A 46 -3.47 10.05 -7.27
C ILE A 46 -4.21 9.93 -5.93
N GLY A 47 -5.28 9.13 -5.89
CA GLY A 47 -5.91 8.69 -4.64
C GLY A 47 -5.39 7.31 -4.22
N PRO A 48 -5.77 6.80 -3.04
CA PRO A 48 -5.36 5.45 -2.61
C PRO A 48 -5.73 4.34 -3.56
N TRP A 49 -4.92 3.27 -3.58
CA TRP A 49 -5.10 2.12 -4.47
C TRP A 49 -6.55 1.64 -4.46
N TRP A 50 -7.14 1.53 -3.27
CA TRP A 50 -8.51 1.09 -3.09
C TRP A 50 -9.53 2.06 -3.66
N LEU A 51 -9.27 3.37 -3.59
CA LEU A 51 -10.16 4.39 -4.14
C LEU A 51 -10.12 4.36 -5.67
N ARG A 52 -8.93 4.14 -6.24
CA ARG A 52 -8.75 3.96 -7.68
C ARG A 52 -9.44 2.67 -8.16
N ALA A 53 -9.33 1.60 -7.38
CA ALA A 53 -9.99 0.32 -7.66
C ALA A 53 -11.51 0.41 -7.59
N LEU A 54 -12.06 1.08 -6.58
CA LEU A 54 -13.49 1.38 -6.47
C LEU A 54 -13.99 2.24 -7.63
N ASP A 55 -13.25 3.27 -8.02
CA ASP A 55 -13.62 4.15 -9.13
C ASP A 55 -13.74 3.38 -10.46
N ARG A 56 -12.86 2.40 -10.67
CA ARG A 56 -12.85 1.48 -11.81
C ARG A 56 -13.86 0.33 -11.70
N GLY A 57 -14.56 0.19 -10.56
CA GLY A 57 -15.48 -0.91 -10.30
C GLY A 57 -14.82 -2.27 -10.12
N LEU A 58 -13.53 -2.29 -9.74
CA LEU A 58 -12.78 -3.52 -9.48
C LEU A 58 -12.95 -4.00 -8.03
N LEU A 59 -13.34 -3.11 -7.12
CA LEU A 59 -13.80 -3.43 -5.78
C LEU A 59 -15.27 -3.03 -5.66
N SER A 60 -16.02 -3.80 -4.86
CA SER A 60 -17.43 -3.55 -4.61
C SER A 60 -17.66 -2.55 -3.47
N ALA A 61 -16.76 -2.56 -2.49
CA ALA A 61 -16.86 -1.80 -1.25
C ALA A 61 -15.47 -1.41 -0.73
N ARG A 62 -15.41 -0.37 0.10
CA ARG A 62 -14.14 0.09 0.70
C ARG A 62 -13.65 -0.92 1.74
N GLU A 63 -14.59 -1.56 2.40
CA GLU A 63 -14.39 -2.57 3.42
C GLU A 63 -13.60 -3.76 2.84
N GLU A 64 -13.86 -4.14 1.58
CA GLU A 64 -13.12 -5.18 0.85
C GLU A 64 -11.62 -4.84 0.74
N ALA A 65 -11.29 -3.57 0.50
CA ALA A 65 -9.89 -3.13 0.49
C ALA A 65 -9.25 -3.13 1.87
N PHE A 66 -10.00 -2.76 2.91
CA PHE A 66 -9.49 -2.77 4.28
C PHE A 66 -9.21 -4.21 4.76
N GLU A 67 -10.06 -5.16 4.37
CA GLU A 67 -9.82 -6.58 4.60
C GLU A 67 -8.54 -7.06 3.90
N ILE A 68 -8.32 -6.67 2.64
CA ILE A 68 -7.07 -6.95 1.91
C ILE A 68 -5.85 -6.36 2.63
N GLU A 69 -5.92 -5.09 3.03
CA GLU A 69 -4.85 -4.41 3.78
C GLU A 69 -4.51 -5.15 5.08
N ASP A 70 -5.53 -5.56 5.83
CA ASP A 70 -5.37 -6.22 7.12
C ASP A 70 -4.88 -7.66 6.98
N GLU A 71 -5.35 -8.40 5.96
CA GLU A 71 -4.87 -9.76 5.64
C GLU A 71 -3.39 -9.76 5.29
N VAL A 72 -2.98 -8.83 4.42
CA VAL A 72 -1.58 -8.68 3.99
C VAL A 72 -0.72 -8.27 5.18
N HIS A 73 -1.20 -7.31 5.98
CA HIS A 73 -0.50 -6.89 7.19
C HIS A 73 -0.28 -8.06 8.14
N PHE A 74 -1.32 -8.85 8.41
CA PHE A 74 -1.27 -10.00 9.29
C PHE A 74 -0.30 -11.07 8.76
N ALA A 75 -0.39 -11.41 7.47
CA ALA A 75 0.49 -12.40 6.85
C ALA A 75 1.97 -12.01 6.99
N LEU A 76 2.32 -10.75 6.72
CA LEU A 76 3.69 -10.27 6.76
C LEU A 76 4.21 -10.13 8.20
N THR A 77 3.47 -9.47 9.08
CA THR A 77 3.89 -9.26 10.48
C THR A 77 3.89 -10.52 11.34
N SER A 78 3.24 -11.59 10.90
CA SER A 78 3.38 -12.92 11.51
C SER A 78 4.78 -13.54 11.33
N ARG A 79 5.61 -12.96 10.46
CA ARG A 79 6.95 -13.45 10.11
C ARG A 79 8.04 -12.49 10.58
N PRO A 80 9.12 -12.97 11.19
CA PRO A 80 10.27 -12.13 11.53
C PRO A 80 10.87 -11.47 10.28
N GLY A 81 11.25 -10.20 10.40
CA GLY A 81 11.96 -9.44 9.36
C GLY A 81 11.08 -8.51 8.53
N TRP A 82 9.77 -8.73 8.49
CA TRP A 82 8.83 -7.82 7.82
C TRP A 82 8.38 -6.68 8.73
N VAL A 83 8.43 -5.46 8.23
CA VAL A 83 8.02 -4.24 8.94
C VAL A 83 7.10 -3.42 8.06
N TYR A 84 6.01 -2.91 8.64
CA TYR A 84 5.14 -1.96 7.95
C TYR A 84 5.73 -0.54 8.02
N VAL A 85 5.81 0.11 6.87
CA VAL A 85 6.29 1.48 6.73
C VAL A 85 5.11 2.37 6.33
N PRO A 86 4.68 3.30 7.21
CA PRO A 86 3.61 4.24 6.90
C PRO A 86 4.16 5.36 6.00
N TRP A 87 4.35 5.06 4.73
CA TRP A 87 4.77 6.07 3.76
C TRP A 87 3.60 7.00 3.42
N VAL A 88 3.66 8.22 3.95
CA VAL A 88 2.64 9.26 3.77
C VAL A 88 2.92 10.08 2.51
N GLY A 89 3.09 9.40 1.37
CA GLY A 89 3.07 10.02 0.04
C GLY A 89 1.62 10.24 -0.43
N ASP A 90 1.41 11.06 -1.46
CA ASP A 90 0.08 11.42 -1.94
C ASP A 90 -0.78 10.19 -2.26
N GLY A 91 -1.71 9.90 -1.35
CA GLY A 91 -2.71 8.85 -1.49
C GLY A 91 -2.25 7.44 -1.10
N GLU A 92 -1.06 7.16 -0.61
CA GLU A 92 -0.65 5.77 -0.33
C GLU A 92 -1.07 5.29 1.08
N THR A 93 -1.40 4.00 1.20
CA THR A 93 -1.68 3.32 2.50
C THR A 93 -0.39 2.82 3.17
N GLY A 94 0.79 3.17 2.66
CA GLY A 94 2.08 2.59 3.08
C GLY A 94 2.40 1.27 2.38
N TYR A 95 3.49 0.64 2.82
CA TYR A 95 4.02 -0.61 2.25
C TYR A 95 4.76 -1.43 3.33
N TRP A 96 5.25 -2.61 2.99
CA TRP A 96 6.04 -3.44 3.90
C TRP A 96 7.45 -3.65 3.37
N GLU A 97 8.43 -3.72 4.27
CA GLU A 97 9.84 -3.97 4.00
C GLU A 97 10.29 -5.26 4.68
N TYR A 98 11.04 -6.10 3.98
CA TYR A 98 11.77 -7.22 4.57
C TYR A 98 13.24 -6.88 4.74
N GLU A 99 13.80 -7.15 5.93
CA GLU A 99 15.17 -6.74 6.30
C GLU A 99 15.38 -5.23 6.03
N PRO A 100 14.63 -4.33 6.70
CA PRO A 100 14.77 -2.90 6.50
C PRO A 100 16.23 -2.49 6.71
N GLY A 101 16.88 -2.02 5.64
CA GLY A 101 18.31 -1.72 5.65
C GLY A 101 18.61 -0.45 6.43
N GLU A 102 19.75 -0.42 7.12
CA GLU A 102 20.31 0.84 7.62
C GLU A 102 21.15 1.49 6.51
N GLY A 103 20.66 2.63 5.98
CA GLY A 103 21.53 3.77 5.64
C GLY A 103 22.59 3.66 4.53
N ASP A 104 22.34 2.98 3.40
CA ASP A 104 23.34 2.87 2.31
C ASP A 104 22.85 3.29 0.89
N GLY A 105 21.63 3.85 0.77
CA GLY A 105 20.99 4.11 -0.54
C GLY A 105 20.47 2.85 -1.25
N TRP A 106 20.24 1.79 -0.48
CA TRP A 106 19.62 0.54 -0.92
C TRP A 106 18.16 0.49 -0.47
N HIS A 107 17.28 0.03 -1.35
CA HIS A 107 15.88 -0.26 -1.06
C HIS A 107 15.72 -1.75 -0.76
N PRO A 108 15.07 -2.12 0.35
CA PRO A 108 14.84 -3.52 0.72
C PRO A 108 13.85 -4.21 -0.23
N THR A 109 13.64 -5.51 -0.01
CA THR A 109 12.46 -6.18 -0.60
C THR A 109 11.21 -5.50 -0.07
N THR A 110 10.31 -5.08 -0.96
CA THR A 110 9.06 -4.45 -0.55
C THR A 110 7.82 -5.16 -1.08
N ILE A 111 6.74 -5.11 -0.30
CA ILE A 111 5.38 -5.41 -0.75
C ILE A 111 4.56 -4.14 -0.70
N SER A 112 3.90 -3.80 -1.80
CA SER A 112 3.03 -2.62 -1.89
C SER A 112 1.66 -3.00 -2.42
N LEU A 113 0.62 -2.28 -1.98
CA LEU A 113 -0.72 -2.43 -2.53
C LEU A 113 -0.89 -1.60 -3.80
N THR A 114 -1.64 -2.13 -4.76
CA THR A 114 -1.71 -1.56 -6.11
C THR A 114 -3.08 -1.83 -6.72
N ASP A 115 -3.54 -0.95 -7.61
CA ASP A 115 -4.76 -1.12 -8.40
C ASP A 115 -4.47 -1.47 -9.87
N ARG A 116 -3.19 -1.74 -10.19
CA ARG A 116 -2.72 -1.99 -11.57
C ARG A 116 -3.11 -3.37 -12.08
N HIS A 117 -3.37 -4.31 -11.18
CA HIS A 117 -3.85 -5.66 -11.46
C HIS A 117 -4.71 -6.16 -10.30
N THR A 118 -5.57 -7.15 -10.57
CA THR A 118 -6.53 -7.71 -9.60
C THR A 118 -5.91 -8.63 -8.53
N GLY A 119 -4.59 -8.80 -8.58
CA GLY A 119 -3.84 -9.45 -7.50
C GLY A 119 -3.56 -8.51 -6.32
N TRP A 120 -3.68 -7.19 -6.54
CA TRP A 120 -3.56 -6.14 -5.53
C TRP A 120 -2.20 -5.94 -4.88
N LEU A 121 -1.21 -6.81 -5.15
CA LEU A 121 0.12 -6.76 -4.54
C LEU A 121 1.23 -6.68 -5.57
N ASP A 122 2.12 -5.72 -5.39
CA ASP A 122 3.38 -5.63 -6.11
C ASP A 122 4.54 -5.99 -5.15
N ALA A 123 5.37 -6.95 -5.54
CA ALA A 123 6.61 -7.27 -4.84
C ALA A 123 7.81 -6.69 -5.57
N SER A 124 8.60 -5.84 -4.91
CA SER A 124 9.81 -5.26 -5.49
C SER A 124 11.05 -5.92 -4.89
N PRO A 125 12.00 -6.38 -5.72
CA PRO A 125 13.24 -6.93 -5.22
C PRO A 125 14.13 -5.83 -4.63
N PRO A 126 15.11 -6.22 -3.81
CA PRO A 126 16.05 -5.29 -3.24
C PRO A 126 16.91 -4.67 -4.34
N HIS A 127 17.06 -3.34 -4.32
CA HIS A 127 17.69 -2.61 -5.43
C HIS A 127 18.43 -1.35 -4.99
N ARG A 128 19.31 -0.86 -5.87
CA ARG A 128 20.02 0.43 -5.72
C ARG A 128 19.67 1.33 -6.90
N GLY A 129 19.39 2.60 -6.64
CA GLY A 129 19.12 3.58 -7.70
C GLY A 129 17.71 3.46 -8.27
N SER A 130 17.57 3.39 -9.60
CA SER A 130 16.27 3.45 -10.28
C SER A 130 15.31 2.33 -9.86
N ALA A 131 14.02 2.66 -9.86
CA ALA A 131 12.94 1.71 -9.55
C ALA A 131 13.02 0.45 -10.43
N VAL A 132 12.94 -0.72 -9.80
CA VAL A 132 12.86 -2.01 -10.49
C VAL A 132 11.40 -2.31 -10.83
N LEU A 133 11.17 -3.02 -11.94
CA LEU A 133 9.83 -3.51 -12.28
C LEU A 133 9.33 -4.46 -11.19
N PRO A 134 8.19 -4.16 -10.54
CA PRO A 134 7.64 -5.05 -9.53
C PRO A 134 7.12 -6.35 -10.14
N VAL A 135 7.15 -7.41 -9.33
CA VAL A 135 6.53 -8.71 -9.63
C VAL A 135 5.10 -8.69 -9.10
N PRO A 136 4.07 -8.81 -9.96
CA PRO A 136 2.68 -8.89 -9.52
C PRO A 136 2.42 -10.16 -8.71
N LEU A 137 1.73 -10.01 -7.58
CA LEU A 137 1.27 -11.08 -6.71
C LEU A 137 -0.24 -10.98 -6.47
N THR A 138 -0.84 -12.09 -6.07
CA THR A 138 -2.19 -12.11 -5.49
C THR A 138 -2.11 -12.17 -3.97
N VAL A 139 -3.13 -11.67 -3.28
CA VAL A 139 -3.25 -11.82 -1.80
C VAL A 139 -3.09 -13.28 -1.37
N SER A 140 -3.81 -14.19 -2.04
CA SER A 140 -3.71 -15.64 -1.80
C SER A 140 -2.36 -16.25 -2.15
N GLY A 141 -1.61 -15.62 -3.07
CA GLY A 141 -0.29 -16.04 -3.51
C GLY A 141 0.84 -15.50 -2.63
N LEU A 142 0.54 -14.58 -1.71
CA LEU A 142 1.54 -13.94 -0.86
C LEU A 142 2.25 -14.97 0.02
N VAL A 143 1.50 -15.68 0.88
CA VAL A 143 2.09 -16.63 1.84
C VAL A 143 2.98 -17.70 1.16
N PRO A 144 2.56 -18.34 0.05
CA PRO A 144 3.42 -19.26 -0.69
C PRO A 144 4.69 -18.60 -1.28
N ALA A 145 4.63 -17.32 -1.65
CA ALA A 145 5.76 -16.61 -2.25
C ALA A 145 6.79 -16.15 -1.22
N LEU A 146 6.41 -15.91 0.04
CA LEU A 146 7.28 -15.33 1.08
C LEU A 146 8.66 -16.01 1.20
N PRO A 147 8.79 -17.35 1.22
CA PRO A 147 10.11 -17.98 1.31
C PRO A 147 11.07 -17.60 0.18
N GLU A 148 10.55 -17.33 -1.03
CA GLU A 148 11.38 -16.88 -2.17
C GLU A 148 11.71 -15.38 -2.06
N LEU A 149 10.72 -14.56 -1.69
CA LEU A 149 10.89 -13.11 -1.52
C LEU A 149 11.93 -12.78 -0.44
N GLU A 150 11.94 -13.55 0.65
CA GLU A 150 12.85 -13.38 1.80
C GLU A 150 14.31 -13.72 1.46
N ILE A 151 14.56 -14.46 0.39
CA ILE A 151 15.92 -14.77 -0.07
C ILE A 151 16.34 -13.96 -1.29
N TRP A 152 15.50 -13.04 -1.77
CA TRP A 152 15.87 -12.16 -2.86
C TRP A 152 17.14 -11.38 -2.52
N ARG A 153 18.08 -11.36 -3.47
CA ARG A 153 19.36 -10.67 -3.33
C ARG A 153 19.48 -9.60 -4.40
N ILE A 154 20.27 -8.57 -4.10
CA ILE A 154 20.67 -7.57 -5.08
C ILE A 154 21.34 -8.29 -6.24
N LYS A 155 20.79 -8.16 -7.44
CA LYS A 155 21.52 -8.50 -8.65
C LYS A 155 22.49 -7.36 -8.94
N THR A 156 23.75 -7.52 -8.58
CA THR A 156 24.83 -6.66 -9.09
C THR A 156 24.96 -6.91 -10.60
N SER A 157 24.38 -6.00 -11.38
CA SER A 157 24.69 -5.84 -12.81
C SER A 157 26.04 -5.18 -13.01
#